data_AF-A0A5C8HUS2-F1
#
_entry.id   AF-A0A5C8HUS2-F1
#
_cell.length_a   1.000
_cell.length_b   1.000
_cell.length_c   1.000
_cell.angle_alpha   90.00
_cell.angle_beta   90.00
_cell.angle_gamma   90.00
#
_symmetry.space_group_name_H-M   'P 1'
#
loop_
_entity.id
_entity.type
_entity.pdbx_description
1 polymer ?
#
loop_
_entity_poly.entity_id
_entity_poly.type
_entity_poly.pdbx_seq_one_letter_code
_entity_poly.pdbx_strand_id
1 'polypeptide(L)'
;MFIDVTLSAGTVRSLEALEEAAGLLRDLHGRLGDLRVRVAPVVAEADWRAPSARACHERLERWRESLATAQGRVDDLADSVARARADLQARAAAALP
;
A
#
# COMPACT_ATOMS: atom_id res chain seq x y z
N MET A 1 -31.09 -4.31 -25.96
CA MET A 1 -30.34 -5.33 -25.17
C MET A 1 -28.87 -5.39 -25.61
N PHE A 2 -28.15 -4.27 -25.61
CA PHE A 2 -26.72 -4.19 -25.98
C PHE A 2 -25.88 -3.35 -24.98
N ILE A 3 -26.58 -2.49 -24.21
CA ILE A 3 -25.98 -1.64 -23.17
C ILE A 3 -25.62 -2.48 -21.93
N ASP A 4 -26.41 -3.50 -21.62
CA ASP A 4 -26.24 -4.36 -20.43
C ASP A 4 -24.94 -5.19 -20.47
N VAL A 5 -24.63 -5.78 -21.63
CA VAL A 5 -23.45 -6.64 -21.83
C VAL A 5 -22.14 -5.84 -21.84
N THR A 6 -22.15 -4.64 -22.40
CA THR A 6 -20.96 -3.76 -22.43
C THR A 6 -20.70 -3.12 -21.06
N LEU A 7 -21.75 -2.78 -20.30
CA LEU A 7 -21.62 -2.34 -18.90
C LEU A 7 -21.05 -3.46 -18.01
N SER A 8 -21.52 -4.69 -18.22
CA SER A 8 -21.05 -5.88 -17.49
C SER A 8 -19.57 -6.17 -17.77
N ALA A 9 -19.14 -6.22 -19.04
CA ALA A 9 -17.75 -6.49 -19.40
C ALA A 9 -16.78 -5.38 -18.95
N GLY A 10 -17.20 -4.11 -19.01
CA GLY A 10 -16.40 -2.98 -18.51
C GLY A 10 -16.22 -3.02 -16.99
N THR A 11 -17.28 -3.34 -16.27
CA THR A 11 -17.26 -3.48 -14.80
C THR A 11 -16.38 -4.62 -14.35
N VAL A 12 -16.43 -5.78 -15.02
CA VAL A 12 -15.58 -6.94 -14.72
C VAL A 12 -14.10 -6.58 -14.87
N ARG A 13 -13.71 -5.95 -15.98
CA ARG A 13 -12.31 -5.53 -16.20
C ARG A 13 -11.84 -4.51 -15.15
N SER A 14 -12.71 -3.59 -14.73
CA SER A 14 -12.38 -2.63 -13.68
C SER A 14 -12.23 -3.29 -12.30
N LEU A 15 -13.01 -4.33 -11.99
CA LEU A 15 -12.84 -5.11 -10.76
C LEU A 15 -11.54 -5.92 -10.76
N GLU A 16 -11.20 -6.55 -11.87
CA GLU A 16 -9.93 -7.28 -12.05
C GLU A 16 -8.73 -6.35 -11.83
N ALA A 17 -8.76 -5.15 -12.41
CA ALA A 17 -7.70 -4.15 -12.22
C ALA A 17 -7.57 -3.69 -10.76
N LEU A 18 -8.69 -3.54 -10.03
CA LEU A 18 -8.68 -3.21 -8.62
C LEU A 18 -8.15 -4.36 -7.75
N GLU A 19 -8.41 -5.61 -8.13
CA GLU A 19 -7.85 -6.79 -7.46
C GLU A 19 -6.34 -6.91 -7.66
N GLU A 20 -5.86 -6.68 -8.87
CA GLU A 20 -4.42 -6.62 -9.17
C GLU A 20 -3.74 -5.51 -8.36
N ALA A 21 -4.32 -4.31 -8.35
CA ALA A 21 -3.81 -3.20 -7.55
C ALA A 21 -3.77 -3.53 -6.05
N ALA A 22 -4.82 -4.16 -5.50
CA ALA A 22 -4.84 -4.59 -4.10
C ALA A 22 -3.77 -5.64 -3.79
N GLY A 23 -3.50 -6.56 -4.71
CA GLY A 23 -2.40 -7.54 -4.60
C GLY A 23 -1.04 -6.86 -4.53
N LEU A 24 -0.77 -5.94 -5.46
CA LEU A 24 0.49 -5.18 -5.49
C LEU A 24 0.71 -4.35 -4.23
N LEU A 25 -0.34 -3.72 -3.69
CA LEU A 25 -0.26 -2.93 -2.45
C LEU A 25 0.02 -3.81 -1.24
N ARG A 26 -0.59 -5.00 -1.17
CA ARG A 26 -0.32 -5.97 -0.09
C ARG A 26 1.13 -6.43 -0.11
N ASP A 27 1.65 -6.78 -1.28
CA ASP A 27 3.04 -7.18 -1.44
C ASP A 27 4.01 -6.05 -1.06
N LEU A 28 3.70 -4.82 -1.46
CA LEU A 28 4.48 -3.64 -1.10
C LEU A 28 4.45 -3.38 0.41
N HIS A 29 3.29 -3.47 1.03
CA HIS A 29 3.14 -3.34 2.49
C HIS A 29 3.99 -4.38 3.22
N GLY A 30 3.94 -5.65 2.78
CA GLY A 30 4.76 -6.73 3.34
C GLY A 30 6.25 -6.44 3.25
N ARG A 31 6.74 -6.04 2.07
CA ARG A 31 8.15 -5.69 1.85
C ARG A 31 8.62 -4.50 2.70
N LEU A 32 7.77 -3.48 2.86
CA LEU A 32 8.06 -2.35 3.73
C LEU A 32 8.09 -2.76 5.22
N GLY A 33 7.19 -3.67 5.61
CA GLY A 33 7.18 -4.29 6.94
C GLY A 33 8.47 -5.04 7.25
N ASP A 34 8.91 -5.91 6.34
CA ASP A 34 10.16 -6.66 6.45
C ASP A 34 11.37 -5.73 6.57
N LEU A 35 11.40 -4.67 5.75
CA LEU A 35 12.47 -3.70 5.79
C LEU A 35 12.51 -2.96 7.13
N ARG A 36 11.35 -2.59 7.68
CA ARG A 36 11.26 -1.96 9.01
C ARG A 36 11.79 -2.87 10.11
N VAL A 37 11.44 -4.16 10.08
CA VAL A 37 11.92 -5.16 11.05
C VAL A 37 13.45 -5.30 10.98
N ARG A 38 14.02 -5.33 9.77
CA ARG A 38 15.47 -5.46 9.57
C ARG A 38 16.27 -4.22 9.95
N VAL A 39 15.69 -3.03 9.79
CA VAL A 39 16.36 -1.76 10.12
C VAL A 39 16.35 -1.47 11.62
N ALA A 40 15.31 -1.89 12.35
CA ALA A 40 15.18 -1.66 13.80
C ALA A 40 16.41 -2.06 14.65
N PRO A 41 16.98 -3.29 14.53
CA PRO A 41 18.17 -3.67 15.30
C PRO A 41 19.41 -2.89 14.88
N VAL A 42 19.55 -2.57 13.58
CA VAL A 42 20.69 -1.78 13.07
C VAL A 42 20.70 -0.37 13.67
N VAL A 43 19.53 0.24 13.85
CA VAL A 43 19.41 1.55 14.52
C VAL A 43 19.74 1.44 16.01
N ALA A 44 19.30 0.37 16.67
CA ALA A 44 19.48 0.15 18.10
C ALA A 44 20.94 -0.21 18.49
N GLU A 45 21.65 -0.94 17.62
CA GLU A 45 23.04 -1.38 17.84
C GLU A 45 24.08 -0.34 17.40
N ALA A 46 23.70 0.67 16.63
CA ALA A 46 24.60 1.74 16.24
C ALA A 46 25.08 2.51 17.48
N ASP A 47 26.36 2.40 17.82
CA ASP A 47 26.98 3.10 18.96
C ASP A 47 27.03 4.61 18.73
N TRP A 48 25.93 5.28 19.05
CA TRP A 48 25.69 6.71 18.85
C TRP A 48 26.60 7.62 19.68
N ARG A 49 27.40 7.06 20.60
CA ARG A 49 28.29 7.82 21.47
C ARG A 49 29.56 8.28 20.76
N ALA A 50 29.94 7.63 19.66
CA ALA A 50 31.03 8.10 18.80
C ALA A 50 30.54 9.21 17.85
N PRO A 51 31.24 10.35 17.71
CA PRO A 51 30.88 11.42 16.78
C PRO A 51 30.75 10.94 15.32
N SER A 52 31.56 9.97 14.90
CA SER A 52 31.52 9.34 13.58
C SER A 52 30.27 8.48 13.35
N ALA A 53 29.68 7.92 14.41
CA ALA A 53 28.48 7.09 14.35
C ALA A 53 27.18 7.89 14.48
N ARG A 54 27.23 9.10 15.04
CA ARG A 54 26.06 9.99 15.20
C ARG A 54 25.40 10.36 13.87
N ALA A 55 26.19 10.70 12.85
CA ALA A 55 25.68 11.00 11.52
C ALA A 55 25.01 9.78 10.84
N CYS A 56 25.54 8.58 11.11
CA CYS A 56 24.94 7.33 10.65
C CYS A 56 23.60 7.07 11.36
N HIS A 57 23.56 7.24 12.69
CA HIS A 57 22.35 7.09 13.49
C HIS A 57 21.23 8.06 13.06
N GLU A 58 21.53 9.35 12.89
CA GLU A 58 20.57 10.34 12.40
C GLU A 58 20.03 9.99 11.00
N ARG A 59 20.88 9.42 10.14
CA ARG A 59 20.46 8.96 8.81
C ARG A 59 19.56 7.73 8.90
N LEU A 60 19.86 6.78 9.79
CA LEU A 60 19.04 5.60 10.03
C LEU A 60 17.66 5.96 10.62
N GLU A 61 17.62 6.93 11.53
CA GLU A 61 16.35 7.46 12.08
C GLU A 61 15.48 8.09 10.99
N ARG A 62 16.05 8.97 10.14
CA ARG A 62 15.33 9.53 8.98
C ARG A 62 14.81 8.45 8.04
N TRP A 63 15.58 7.39 7.82
CA TRP A 63 15.15 6.24 7.03
C TRP A 63 13.97 5.51 7.69
N ARG A 64 14.01 5.31 9.01
CA ARG A 64 12.91 4.70 9.77
C ARG A 64 11.61 5.50 9.66
N GLU A 65 11.68 6.83 9.81
CA GLU A 65 10.54 7.73 9.63
C GLU A 65 9.99 7.71 8.20
N SER A 66 10.90 7.69 7.21
CA SER A 66 10.53 7.63 5.79
C SER A 66 9.80 6.32 5.46
N LEU A 67 10.24 5.19 6.05
CA LEU A 67 9.58 3.89 5.91
C LEU A 67 8.19 3.89 6.54
N ALA A 68 8.04 4.44 7.75
CA ALA A 68 6.73 4.56 8.39
C ALA A 68 5.76 5.41 7.55
N THR A 69 6.26 6.51 6.99
CA THR A 69 5.48 7.37 6.08
C THR A 69 5.07 6.64 4.81
N ALA A 70 5.99 5.87 4.21
CA ALA A 70 5.70 5.07 3.03
C ALA A 70 4.65 3.98 3.32
N GLN A 71 4.72 3.32 4.48
CA GLN A 71 3.72 2.35 4.90
C GLN A 71 2.33 2.98 5.05
N GLY A 72 2.21 4.11 5.76
CA GLY A 72 0.92 4.81 5.90
C GLY A 72 0.30 5.19 4.54
N ARG A 73 1.12 5.64 3.59
CA ARG A 73 0.66 5.93 2.22
C ARG A 73 0.15 4.70 1.47
N VAL A 74 0.78 3.54 1.68
CA VAL A 74 0.34 2.28 1.08
C VAL A 74 -1.00 1.84 1.67
N ASP A 75 -1.18 2.03 2.98
CA ASP A 75 -2.44 1.74 3.68
C ASP A 75 -3.57 2.65 3.18
N ASP A 76 -3.33 3.96 3.09
CA ASP A 76 -4.29 4.92 2.53
C ASP A 76 -4.72 4.57 1.10
N LEU A 77 -3.76 4.08 0.30
CA LEU A 77 -4.02 3.66 -1.08
C LEU A 77 -4.82 2.36 -1.12
N ALA A 78 -4.52 1.40 -0.24
CA ALA A 78 -5.28 0.16 -0.11
C ALA A 78 -6.74 0.44 0.28
N ASP A 79 -6.97 1.36 1.21
CA ASP A 79 -8.31 1.81 1.61
C ASP A 79 -9.05 2.52 0.47
N SER A 80 -8.33 3.27 -0.36
CA SER A 80 -8.89 3.92 -1.54
C SER A 80 -9.31 2.91 -2.61
N VAL A 81 -8.48 1.88 -2.86
CA VAL A 81 -8.80 0.78 -3.77
C VAL A 81 -10.00 -0.03 -3.26
N ALA A 82 -10.05 -0.33 -1.95
CA ALA A 82 -11.17 -1.03 -1.33
C ALA A 82 -12.50 -0.25 -1.48
N ARG A 83 -12.46 1.07 -1.25
CA ARG A 83 -13.63 1.95 -1.47
C ARG A 83 -14.07 2.00 -2.93
N ALA A 84 -13.12 2.13 -3.86
CA ALA A 84 -13.42 2.13 -5.29
C ALA A 84 -14.07 0.81 -5.74
N ARG A 85 -13.60 -0.32 -5.22
CA ARG A 85 -14.20 -1.63 -5.45
C ARG A 85 -15.63 -1.70 -4.93
N ALA A 86 -15.86 -1.28 -3.68
CA ALA A 86 -17.18 -1.31 -3.06
C ALA A 86 -18.19 -0.42 -3.82
N ASP A 87 -17.77 0.78 -4.24
CA ASP A 87 -18.59 1.68 -5.06
C ASP A 87 -18.94 1.05 -6.42
N LEU A 88 -17.96 0.45 -7.10
CA LEU A 88 -18.19 -0.21 -8.38
C LEU A 88 -19.15 -1.40 -8.25
N GLN A 89 -19.01 -2.21 -7.19
CA GLN A 89 -19.92 -3.32 -6.89
C GLN A 89 -21.34 -2.84 -6.58
N ALA A 90 -21.49 -1.76 -5.81
CA ALA A 90 -22.78 -1.17 -5.49
C ALA A 90 -23.50 -0.65 -6.75
N ARG A 91 -22.77 0.03 -7.65
CA ARG A 91 -23.31 0.51 -8.93
C ARG A 91 -23.73 -0.64 -9.83
N ALA A 92 -22.94 -1.72 -9.89
CA ALA A 92 -23.28 -2.90 -10.66
C ALA A 92 -24.54 -3.59 -10.14
N ALA A 93 -24.68 -3.71 -8.81
CA ALA A 93 -25.86 -4.28 -8.17
C ALA A 93 -27.13 -3.43 -8.41
N ALA A 94 -27.01 -2.10 -8.40
CA ALA A 94 -28.12 -1.20 -8.67
C ALA A 94 -28.53 -1.13 -10.16
N ALA A 95 -27.66 -1.58 -11.07
CA ALA A 95 -27.92 -1.62 -12.51
C ALA A 95 -28.61 -2.92 -12.97
N LEU A 96 -28.67 -3.94 -12.11
CA LEU A 96 -29.39 -5.19 -12.37
C LEU A 96 -30.88 -5.01 -11.98
N PRO A 97 -31.84 -5.25 -12.89
CA PRO A 97 -33.27 -5.11 -12.63
C PRO A 97 -33.85 -6.19 -11.70
#